data_AF-A0A316AL80-F1
#
_entry.id   AF-A0A316AL80-F1
#
_cell.length_a   1.000
_cell.length_b   1.000
_cell.length_c   1.000
_cell.angle_alpha   90.00
_cell.angle_beta   90.00
_cell.angle_gamma   90.00
#
_symmetry.space_group_name_H-M   'P 1'
#
loop_
_entity.id
_entity.type
_entity.pdbx_description
1 polymer ?
#
loop_
_entity_poly.entity_id
_entity_poly.type
_entity_poly.pdbx_seq_one_letter_code
_entity_poly.pdbx_strand_id
1 'polypeptide(L)' 'MIYSLLAACKKHKVNPNDWLLDVLFKLNDINYDGKFFELLPLRWKIS' A
#
# COMPACT_ATOMS: atom_id res chain seq x y z
N MET A 1 -13.92 -0.72 -5.74
CA MET A 1 -12.95 0.03 -4.91
C MET A 1 -11.50 -0.37 -5.14
N ILE A 2 -11.17 -1.65 -5.39
CA ILE A 2 -9.78 -2.08 -5.71
C ILE A 2 -9.22 -1.37 -6.97
N TYR A 3 -10.04 -1.15 -7.99
CA TYR A 3 -9.64 -0.47 -9.22
C TYR A 3 -9.15 0.97 -8.99
N SER A 4 -9.72 1.67 -8.00
CA SER A 4 -9.30 3.04 -7.63
C SER A 4 -7.91 3.04 -7.00
N LEU A 5 -7.57 2.01 -6.20
CA LEU A 5 -6.25 1.84 -5.62
C LEU A 5 -5.21 1.46 -6.68
N LEU A 6 -5.55 0.55 -7.59
CA LEU A 6 -4.69 0.20 -8.73
C LEU A 6 -4.44 1.41 -9.65
N ALA A 7 -5.45 2.25 -9.87
CA ALA A 7 -5.30 3.51 -10.59
C ALA A 7 -4.37 4.49 -9.85
N ALA A 8 -4.45 4.55 -8.52
CA ALA A 8 -3.52 5.33 -7.71
C ALA A 8 -2.08 4.77 -7.79
N CYS A 9 -1.89 3.44 -7.77
CA CYS A 9 -0.58 2.82 -8.00
C CYS A 9 0.00 3.25 -9.35
N LYS A 10 -0.81 3.20 -10.41
CA LYS A 10 -0.40 3.66 -11.75
C LYS A 10 -0.03 5.15 -11.77
N LYS A 11 -0.83 6.00 -11.12
CA LYS A 11 -0.58 7.45 -11.01
C LYS A 11 0.73 7.76 -10.28
N HIS A 12 1.06 6.99 -9.25
CA HIS A 12 2.26 7.17 -8.42
C HIS A 12 3.45 6.30 -8.87
N LYS A 13 3.37 5.65 -10.05
CA LYS A 13 4.41 4.75 -10.60
C LYS A 13 4.83 3.65 -9.62
N VAL A 14 3.87 3.17 -8.84
CA VAL A 14 4.04 2.05 -7.91
C VAL A 14 3.59 0.77 -8.60
N ASN A 15 4.38 -0.29 -8.47
CA ASN A 15 3.97 -1.62 -8.93
C ASN A 15 2.83 -2.11 -8.03
N PRO A 16 1.61 -2.31 -8.55
CA PRO A 16 0.47 -2.69 -7.75
C PRO A 16 0.62 -4.06 -7.08
N ASN A 17 1.37 -5.00 -7.68
CA ASN A 17 1.58 -6.32 -7.09
C ASN A 17 2.48 -6.24 -5.86
N ASP A 18 3.61 -5.54 -5.96
CA ASP A 18 4.55 -5.37 -4.86
C ASP A 18 3.89 -4.61 -3.70
N TRP A 19 3.14 -3.56 -4.02
CA TRP A 19 2.38 -2.80 -3.05
C TRP A 19 1.33 -3.67 -2.34
N LEU A 20 0.54 -4.43 -3.09
CA LEU A 20 -0.52 -5.25 -2.51
C LEU A 20 0.04 -6.34 -1.58
N LEU A 21 1.13 -7.00 -1.99
CA LEU A 21 1.80 -8.00 -1.18
C LEU A 21 2.31 -7.42 0.15
N ASP A 22 3.00 -6.27 0.08
CA ASP A 22 3.56 -5.64 1.28
C ASP A 22 2.45 -5.10 2.22
N VAL A 23 1.37 -4.55 1.66
CA VAL A 23 0.21 -4.12 2.44
C VAL A 23 -0.46 -5.30 3.13
N LEU A 24 -0.66 -6.43 2.44
CA LEU A 24 -1.23 -7.63 3.05
C LEU A 24 -0.33 -8.19 4.15
N PHE A 25 0.98 -8.10 3.98
CA PHE A 25 1.95 -8.53 5.00
C PHE A 25 1.88 -7.65 6.24
N LYS A 26 1.87 -6.32 6.07
CA LYS A 26 1.76 -5.35 7.17
C LYS A 26 0.41 -5.40 7.89
N LEU A 27 -0.67 -5.65 7.16
CA LEU A 27 -2.00 -5.83 7.76
C LEU A 27 -2.10 -7.10 8.62
N ASN A 28 -1.32 -8.12 8.31
CA ASN A 28 -1.27 -9.37 9.07
C ASN A 28 -0.29 -9.32 10.25
N ASP A 29 0.50 -8.24 10.37
CA ASP A 29 1.41 -8.05 11.49
C ASP A 29 0.67 -7.40 12.67
N ILE A 30 0.55 -8.18 13.75
CA ILE A 30 -0.10 -7.78 15.00
C ILE A 30 0.63 -6.64 15.71
N ASN A 31 1.90 -6.39 15.36
CA ASN A 31 2.74 -5.33 15.91
C ASN A 31 2.86 -4.12 14.97
N TYR A 32 2.10 -4.09 13.87
CA TYR A 32 2.13 -2.95 12.95
C TYR A 32 1.47 -1.72 13.60
N ASP A 33 2.31 -0.85 14.17
CA ASP A 33 1.93 0.43 14.77
C ASP A 33 1.74 1.55 13.72
N GLY A 34 1.96 1.21 12.43
CA GLY A 34 1.89 2.15 11.32
C GLY A 34 0.44 2.56 11.02
N LYS A 35 0.26 3.82 10.61
CA LYS A 35 -1.09 4.33 10.31
C LYS A 35 -1.53 3.82 8.95
N PHE A 36 -2.79 3.40 8.82
CA PHE A 36 -3.35 2.88 7.55
C PHE A 36 -3.11 3.78 6.32
N PHE A 37 -2.94 5.09 6.49
CA PHE A 37 -2.64 5.99 5.36
C PHE A 37 -1.22 5.80 4.79
N GLU A 38 -0.30 5.21 5.55
CA GLU A 38 1.07 4.91 5.12
C GLU A 38 1.10 3.71 4.17
N LEU A 39 0.11 2.83 4.30
CA LEU A 39 -0.14 1.71 3.38
C LEU A 39 -0.73 2.16 2.04
N LEU A 40 -1.09 3.43 1.87
CA LEU A 40 -1.62 3.92 0.60
C LEU A 40 -0.51 4.00 -0.46
N PRO A 41 -0.82 3.76 -1.75
CA PRO A 41 0.18 3.74 -2.82
C PRO A 41 1.05 4.99 -2.91
N LEU A 42 0.52 6.15 -2.51
CA LEU A 42 1.25 7.42 -2.50
C LEU A 42 2.39 7.45 -1.48
N ARG A 43 2.22 6.81 -0.32
CA ARG A 43 3.09 6.94 0.86
C ARG A 43 3.86 5.67 1.20
N TRP A 44 3.53 4.57 0.53
CA TRP A 44 4.08 3.24 0.77
C TRP A 44 5.61 3.14 0.75
N LYS A 45 6.31 3.92 -0.09
CA LYS A 45 7.79 3.95 -0.17
C LYS A 45 8.47 5.06 0.66
N ILE A 46 7.69 5.86 1.39
CA ILE A 46 8.21 6.98 2.18
C ILE A 46 8.53 6.53 3.62
N SER A 47 8.03 5.35 4.01
CA SER A 47 8.26 4.73 5.32
C SER A 47 9.40 3.73 5.32
#